data_AF-A0A368N059-F1
#
_entry.id   AF-A0A368N059-F1
#
_cell.length_a   1.000
_cell.length_b   1.000
_cell.length_c   1.000
_cell.angle_alpha   90.00
_cell.angle_beta   90.00
_cell.angle_gamma   90.00
#
_symmetry.space_group_name_H-M   'P 1'
#
loop_
_entity.id
_entity.type
_entity.pdbx_description
1 polymer ?
#
loop_
_entity_poly.entity_id
_entity_poly.type
_entity_poly.pdbx_seq_one_letter_code
_entity_poly.pdbx_strand_id
1 'polypeptide(L)'
;MRWFRFGLFFVILLLGIYAVFMYFVMDESKSFTIEKEINYPIDKIYPQFNNLQDFTKWNHYFSSKALSLVYYRPYEGKGAAVSFSDEKTEKQGELTIRYHHSNHSIRYQLFEGNNNHPTLIDVKFKAISPDRTKIQWKIHTPKQSVMNRVSHLWSEDKFAEDIDKSMASLKNLMSNKVERDQFLTGIKYDSIVVEQHETQLLVGINVSASNRKDALYKNIVLNHNKVYNFITTDLDRNEDEFGFPVLITDPDNFRDKEVSYFIGMPLSRKITISDNNFSYRQIPPSQVYSLYYKGSYDNRKKSIDQLLQKARKDTLIGGDIYQVFLEAPQEGKDVLMKLILPVRR
;
A
#
# COMPACT_ATOMS: atom_id res chain seq x y z
N MET A 1 31.77 26.49 54.93
CA MET A 1 32.18 27.38 53.81
C MET A 1 33.21 26.76 52.87
N ARG A 2 34.34 26.17 53.34
CA ARG A 2 35.39 25.63 52.44
C ARG A 2 34.91 24.51 51.52
N TRP A 3 34.14 23.54 52.02
CA TRP A 3 33.57 22.45 51.21
C TRP A 3 32.58 22.94 50.16
N PHE A 4 31.81 23.99 50.44
CA PHE A 4 30.93 24.61 49.44
C PHE A 4 31.74 25.27 48.32
N ARG A 5 32.86 25.93 48.65
CA ARG A 5 33.78 26.51 47.65
C ARG A 5 34.48 25.45 46.80
N PHE A 6 34.90 24.34 47.42
CA PHE A 6 35.49 23.20 46.67
C PHE A 6 34.46 22.49 45.80
N GLY A 7 33.23 22.28 46.29
CA GLY A 7 32.14 21.73 45.50
C GLY A 7 31.77 22.63 44.31
N LEU A 8 31.67 23.94 44.53
CA LEU A 8 31.40 24.91 43.47
C LEU A 8 32.52 24.92 42.41
N PHE A 9 33.78 24.90 42.85
CA PHE A 9 34.93 24.81 41.96
C PHE A 9 34.91 23.53 41.11
N PHE A 10 34.58 22.39 41.73
CA PHE A 10 34.48 21.11 41.02
C PHE A 10 33.34 21.10 39.98
N VAL A 11 32.19 21.69 40.31
CA VAL A 11 31.07 21.86 39.36
C VAL A 11 31.47 22.75 38.19
N ILE A 12 32.15 23.87 38.45
CA ILE A 12 32.64 24.76 37.39
C ILE A 12 33.68 24.06 36.51
N LEU A 13 34.57 23.26 37.11
CA LEU A 13 35.54 22.46 36.37
C LEU A 13 34.85 21.43 35.46
N LEU A 14 33.86 20.71 35.98
CA LEU A 14 33.08 19.75 35.19
C LEU A 14 32.30 20.42 34.06
N LEU A 15 31.70 21.58 34.30
CA LEU A 15 31.03 22.38 33.27
C LEU A 15 32.02 22.88 32.22
N GLY A 16 33.23 23.27 32.62
CA GLY A 16 34.30 23.67 31.72
C GLY A 16 34.78 22.51 30.84
N ILE A 17 35.03 21.34 31.43
CA ILE A 17 35.40 20.12 30.70
C ILE A 17 34.27 19.72 29.73
N TYR A 18 33.03 19.76 30.18
CA TYR A 18 31.86 19.50 29.34
C TYR A 18 31.78 20.47 28.16
N ALA A 19 31.94 21.77 28.40
CA ALA A 19 31.90 22.78 27.34
C ALA A 19 33.03 22.58 26.31
N VAL A 20 34.26 22.30 26.76
CA VAL A 20 35.40 22.02 25.87
C VAL A 20 35.14 20.75 25.06
N PHE A 21 34.63 19.69 25.68
CA PHE A 21 34.30 18.45 24.99
C PHE A 21 33.20 18.65 23.93
N MET A 22 32.12 19.34 24.28
CA MET A 22 31.01 19.60 23.35
C MET A 22 31.41 20.53 22.18
N TYR A 23 32.37 21.43 22.40
CA TYR A 23 32.83 22.38 21.39
C TYR A 23 33.89 21.81 20.45
N PHE A 24 34.87 21.07 20.97
CA PHE A 24 36.03 20.60 20.20
C PHE A 24 35.95 19.13 19.75
N VAL A 25 35.16 18.30 20.43
CA VAL A 25 35.10 16.85 20.16
C VAL A 25 33.81 16.44 19.45
N MET A 26 32.70 17.17 19.66
CA MET A 26 31.44 16.86 18.97
C MET A 26 31.27 17.63 17.66
N ASP A 27 31.13 16.87 16.58
CA ASP A 27 30.77 17.41 15.27
C ASP A 27 29.41 18.11 15.29
N GLU A 28 29.32 19.22 14.58
CA GLU A 28 28.09 20.02 14.51
C GLU A 28 27.00 19.32 13.70
N SER A 29 27.37 18.43 12.79
CA SER A 29 26.52 17.70 11.85
C SER A 29 27.12 16.32 11.60
N LYS A 30 26.28 15.31 11.33
CA LYS A 30 26.75 13.95 11.00
C LYS A 30 26.48 13.62 9.55
N SER A 31 27.42 12.89 8.95
CA SER A 31 27.25 12.27 7.63
C SER A 31 27.52 10.78 7.74
N PHE A 32 26.56 9.96 7.36
CA PHE A 32 26.69 8.51 7.39
C PHE A 32 26.01 7.88 6.18
N THR A 33 26.34 6.61 5.91
CA THR A 33 25.84 5.87 4.76
C THR A 33 25.28 4.53 5.20
N ILE A 34 24.07 4.23 4.75
CA ILE A 34 23.39 2.96 5.01
C ILE A 34 23.16 2.27 3.67
N GLU A 35 23.41 0.97 3.60
CA GLU A 35 23.23 0.16 2.39
C GLU A 35 22.28 -1.01 2.69
N LYS A 36 21.33 -1.25 1.80
CA LYS A 36 20.42 -2.39 1.84
C LYS A 36 20.26 -3.01 0.45
N GLU A 37 19.97 -4.29 0.42
CA GLU A 37 19.68 -5.02 -0.82
C GLU A 37 18.23 -5.51 -0.79
N ILE A 38 17.62 -5.55 -1.97
CA ILE A 38 16.28 -6.09 -2.14
C ILE A 38 16.20 -6.88 -3.46
N ASN A 39 15.49 -8.01 -3.43
CA ASN A 39 15.36 -8.94 -4.56
C ASN A 39 14.21 -8.51 -5.49
N TYR A 40 14.31 -7.28 -6.00
CA TYR A 40 13.44 -6.78 -7.05
C TYR A 40 14.24 -5.98 -8.09
N PRO A 41 13.77 -5.92 -9.35
CA PRO A 41 14.40 -5.12 -10.38
C PRO A 41 14.18 -3.62 -10.12
N ILE A 42 15.10 -2.80 -10.63
CA ILE A 42 15.19 -1.37 -10.30
C ILE A 42 13.97 -0.56 -10.76
N ASP A 43 13.38 -0.96 -11.89
CA ASP A 43 12.18 -0.37 -12.50
C ASP A 43 10.93 -0.56 -11.63
N LYS A 44 10.89 -1.61 -10.81
CA LYS A 44 9.80 -1.86 -9.85
C LYS A 44 10.03 -1.14 -8.52
N ILE A 45 11.28 -0.97 -8.10
CA ILE A 45 11.61 -0.33 -6.81
C ILE A 45 11.60 1.19 -6.92
N TYR A 46 12.23 1.75 -7.95
CA TYR A 46 12.43 3.19 -8.07
C TYR A 46 11.12 4.01 -7.96
N PRO A 47 9.98 3.60 -8.58
CA PRO A 47 8.70 4.30 -8.41
C PRO A 47 8.24 4.42 -6.95
N GLN A 48 8.52 3.43 -6.10
CA GLN A 48 8.14 3.43 -4.67
C GLN A 48 8.88 4.51 -3.86
N PHE A 49 10.01 5.01 -4.38
CA PHE A 49 10.78 6.09 -3.77
C PHE A 49 10.48 7.44 -4.45
N ASN A 50 10.23 7.42 -5.76
CA ASN A 50 10.04 8.62 -6.56
C ASN A 50 8.67 9.28 -6.32
N ASN A 51 7.64 8.50 -6.01
CA ASN A 51 6.31 8.99 -5.68
C ASN A 51 6.14 9.07 -4.16
N LEU A 52 5.89 10.28 -3.63
CA LEU A 52 5.80 10.49 -2.19
C LEU A 52 4.56 9.85 -1.57
N GLN A 53 3.48 9.64 -2.34
CA GLN A 53 2.30 8.92 -1.86
C GLN A 53 2.59 7.44 -1.68
N ASP A 54 3.49 6.86 -2.48
CA ASP A 54 3.90 5.47 -2.31
C ASP A 54 4.96 5.35 -1.21
N PHE A 55 5.92 6.28 -1.19
CA PHE A 55 7.02 6.32 -0.23
C PHE A 55 6.52 6.32 1.22
N THR A 56 5.55 7.17 1.54
CA THR A 56 5.01 7.32 2.90
C THR A 56 4.24 6.10 3.39
N LYS A 57 3.70 5.23 2.50
CA LYS A 57 2.93 4.04 2.88
C LYS A 57 3.78 2.98 3.57
N TRP A 58 5.01 2.79 3.11
CA TRP A 58 5.89 1.73 3.63
C TRP A 58 7.01 2.26 4.52
N ASN A 59 7.33 3.56 4.44
CA ASN A 59 8.43 4.14 5.20
C ASN A 59 8.04 4.34 6.68
N HIS A 60 8.84 3.74 7.57
CA HIS A 60 8.57 3.71 9.01
C HIS A 60 8.51 5.10 9.64
N TYR A 61 9.24 6.09 9.09
CA TYR A 61 9.18 7.47 9.57
C TYR A 61 7.76 8.05 9.49
N PHE A 62 6.93 7.57 8.55
CA PHE A 62 5.55 8.03 8.34
C PHE A 62 4.50 7.06 8.91
N SER A 63 4.88 6.04 9.66
CA SER A 63 3.99 4.94 10.09
C SER A 63 3.06 5.26 11.28
N SER A 64 3.07 6.47 11.83
CA SER A 64 2.22 6.84 12.97
C SER A 64 0.76 7.00 12.52
N LYS A 65 -0.16 6.32 13.22
CA LYS A 65 -1.62 6.40 12.98
C LYS A 65 -2.22 7.78 13.26
N ALA A 66 -1.50 8.63 14.00
CA ALA A 66 -1.93 9.99 14.32
C ALA A 66 -1.30 11.04 13.38
N LEU A 67 -0.51 10.60 12.40
CA LEU A 67 0.20 11.48 11.47
C LEU A 67 -0.74 11.92 10.35
N SER A 68 -0.97 13.22 10.26
CA SER A 68 -1.65 13.84 9.12
C SER A 68 -0.65 14.12 8.01
N LEU A 69 -1.00 13.77 6.76
CA LEU A 69 -0.15 13.92 5.58
C LEU A 69 -0.84 14.78 4.52
N VAL A 70 -0.17 15.82 4.06
CA VAL A 70 -0.64 16.70 2.97
C VAL A 70 0.35 16.65 1.81
N TYR A 71 -0.10 16.12 0.68
CA TYR A 71 0.73 15.96 -0.52
C TYR A 71 0.53 17.13 -1.48
N TYR A 72 1.63 17.67 -1.99
CA TYR A 72 1.63 18.74 -3.00
C TYR A 72 1.93 18.17 -4.38
N ARG A 73 1.40 18.81 -5.42
CA ARG A 73 1.68 18.44 -6.81
C ARG A 73 2.97 19.10 -7.30
N PRO A 74 3.81 18.41 -8.09
CA PRO A 74 3.64 17.03 -8.58
C PRO A 74 3.82 15.99 -7.45
N TYR A 75 3.19 14.82 -7.51
CA TYR A 75 3.33 13.80 -6.45
C TYR A 75 4.63 12.99 -6.55
N GLU A 76 5.34 13.13 -7.66
CA GLU A 76 6.58 12.41 -7.94
C GLU A 76 7.62 13.30 -8.63
N GLY A 77 8.88 12.91 -8.53
CA GLY A 77 10.00 13.62 -9.15
C GLY A 77 10.29 14.98 -8.52
N LYS A 78 11.09 15.80 -9.21
CA LYS A 78 11.54 17.10 -8.67
C LYS A 78 10.36 18.02 -8.37
N GLY A 79 10.32 18.55 -7.15
CA GLY A 79 9.28 19.46 -6.67
C GLY A 79 8.15 18.75 -5.93
N ALA A 80 8.11 17.42 -5.91
CA ALA A 80 7.17 16.69 -5.08
C ALA A 80 7.45 16.91 -3.60
N ALA A 81 6.41 17.22 -2.84
CA ALA A 81 6.51 17.47 -1.41
C ALA A 81 5.35 16.83 -0.62
N VAL A 82 5.63 16.49 0.63
CA VAL A 82 4.63 16.08 1.62
C VAL A 82 4.90 16.80 2.93
N SER A 83 3.91 17.53 3.44
CA SER A 83 3.92 18.02 4.82
C SER A 83 3.33 16.96 5.74
N PHE A 84 3.90 16.82 6.92
CA PHE A 84 3.41 15.90 7.94
C PHE A 84 3.28 16.61 9.28
N SER A 85 2.28 16.23 10.08
CA SER A 85 2.07 16.74 11.42
C SER A 85 1.39 15.69 12.29
N ASP A 86 1.91 15.45 13.49
CA ASP A 86 1.35 14.56 14.49
C ASP A 86 0.97 15.38 15.73
N GLU A 87 -0.34 15.50 15.98
CA GLU A 87 -0.88 16.31 17.08
C GLU A 87 -0.48 15.80 18.47
N LYS A 88 -0.06 14.52 18.59
CA LYS A 88 0.28 13.91 19.88
C LYS A 88 1.77 14.02 20.23
N THR A 89 2.64 14.11 19.22
CA THR A 89 4.10 14.01 19.42
C THR A 89 4.85 15.28 19.03
N GLU A 90 4.15 16.35 18.68
CA GLU A 90 4.71 17.60 18.13
C GLU A 90 5.60 17.37 16.88
N LYS A 91 5.55 16.16 16.30
CA LYS A 91 6.31 15.80 15.11
C LYS A 91 5.66 16.44 13.90
N GLN A 92 6.29 17.50 13.40
CA GLN A 92 5.84 18.19 12.19
C GLN A 92 7.01 18.46 11.26
N GLY A 93 6.72 18.64 9.98
CA GLY A 93 7.76 18.93 9.00
C GLY A 93 7.32 18.79 7.56
N GLU A 94 8.31 18.84 6.68
CA GLU A 94 8.11 18.70 5.23
C GLU A 94 9.25 17.89 4.61
N LEU A 95 8.88 16.90 3.80
CA LEU A 95 9.80 16.16 2.96
C LEU A 95 9.60 16.59 1.50
N THR A 96 10.68 16.98 0.82
CA THR A 96 10.65 17.39 -0.59
C THR A 96 11.70 16.67 -1.43
N ILE A 97 11.35 16.28 -2.66
CA ILE A 97 12.29 15.80 -3.68
C ILE A 97 12.90 17.00 -4.42
N ARG A 98 14.21 17.21 -4.25
CA ARG A 98 14.94 18.32 -4.91
C ARG A 98 15.61 17.91 -6.21
N TYR A 99 15.93 16.64 -6.35
CA TYR A 99 16.55 16.08 -7.54
C TYR A 99 16.15 14.63 -7.69
N HIS A 100 16.02 14.19 -8.94
CA HIS A 100 15.84 12.79 -9.27
C HIS A 100 16.50 12.49 -10.62
N HIS A 101 17.02 11.29 -10.76
CA HIS A 101 17.46 10.70 -12.02
C HIS A 101 16.89 9.29 -12.07
N SER A 102 16.03 9.06 -13.06
CA SER A 102 15.25 7.83 -13.18
C SER A 102 16.12 6.58 -13.03
N ASN A 103 15.68 5.64 -12.18
CA ASN A 103 16.37 4.39 -11.87
C ASN A 103 17.82 4.55 -11.39
N HIS A 104 18.22 5.73 -10.88
CA HIS A 104 19.60 5.97 -10.47
C HIS A 104 19.72 6.65 -9.13
N SER A 105 19.03 7.77 -8.92
CA SER A 105 19.17 8.53 -7.67
C SER A 105 18.02 9.47 -7.39
N ILE A 106 17.78 9.74 -6.10
CA ILE A 106 16.83 10.72 -5.60
C ILE A 106 17.48 11.49 -4.46
N ARG A 107 17.28 12.81 -4.41
CA ARG A 107 17.71 13.67 -3.30
C ARG A 107 16.49 14.23 -2.61
N TYR A 108 16.33 13.88 -1.34
CA TYR A 108 15.32 14.45 -0.47
C TYR A 108 15.89 15.54 0.43
N GLN A 109 15.02 16.46 0.81
CA GLN A 109 15.23 17.39 1.91
C GLN A 109 14.11 17.21 2.92
N LEU A 110 14.48 16.93 4.16
CA LEU A 110 13.56 16.77 5.27
C LEU A 110 13.73 17.94 6.25
N PHE A 111 12.70 18.76 6.38
CA PHE A 111 12.59 19.78 7.42
C PHE A 111 11.79 19.20 8.59
N GLU A 112 12.29 19.37 9.82
CA GLU A 112 11.63 18.87 11.03
C GLU A 112 11.48 20.00 12.05
N GLY A 113 10.29 20.10 12.63
CA GLY A 113 9.94 21.13 13.59
C GLY A 113 10.14 22.53 13.02
N ASN A 114 10.72 23.43 13.84
CA ASN A 114 11.04 24.80 13.46
C ASN A 114 12.51 24.94 12.97
N ASN A 115 13.14 23.85 12.53
CA ASN A 115 14.52 23.89 12.06
C ASN A 115 14.58 24.38 10.60
N ASN A 116 15.23 25.53 10.38
CA ASN A 116 15.41 26.09 9.05
C ASN A 116 16.46 25.34 8.21
N HIS A 117 17.18 24.39 8.79
CA HIS A 117 18.19 23.58 8.11
C HIS A 117 17.68 22.15 7.91
N PRO A 118 17.57 21.66 6.67
CA PRO A 118 17.04 20.32 6.41
C PRO A 118 18.09 19.22 6.62
N THR A 119 17.61 18.03 6.96
CA THR A 119 18.36 16.79 6.74
C THR A 119 18.37 16.49 5.24
N LEU A 120 19.57 16.32 4.67
CA LEU A 120 19.74 15.95 3.26
C LEU A 120 19.87 14.44 3.15
N ILE A 121 19.05 13.82 2.31
CA ILE A 121 19.03 12.36 2.13
C ILE A 121 19.24 12.06 0.65
N ASP A 122 20.41 11.55 0.31
CA ASP A 122 20.76 11.10 -1.04
C ASP A 122 20.56 9.60 -1.14
N VAL A 123 19.61 9.16 -1.96
CA VAL A 123 19.35 7.74 -2.24
C VAL A 123 19.89 7.39 -3.62
N LYS A 124 20.73 6.37 -3.70
CA LYS A 124 21.25 5.83 -4.96
C LYS A 124 20.82 4.38 -5.14
N PHE A 125 20.48 4.04 -6.37
CA PHE A 125 20.09 2.70 -6.77
C PHE A 125 21.15 2.12 -7.70
N LYS A 126 21.51 0.86 -7.48
CA LYS A 126 22.44 0.12 -8.34
C LYS A 126 21.91 -1.30 -8.55
N ALA A 127 21.67 -1.67 -9.80
CA ALA A 127 21.36 -3.05 -10.15
C ALA A 127 22.57 -3.95 -9.85
N ILE A 128 22.37 -4.99 -9.04
CA ILE A 128 23.36 -6.05 -8.82
C ILE A 128 23.16 -7.15 -9.88
N SER A 129 21.91 -7.50 -10.15
CA SER A 129 21.45 -8.46 -11.16
C SER A 129 20.12 -7.99 -11.75
N PRO A 130 19.58 -8.65 -12.79
CA PRO A 130 18.28 -8.27 -13.37
C PRO A 130 17.13 -8.25 -12.36
N ASP A 131 17.23 -9.00 -11.28
CA ASP A 131 16.21 -9.21 -10.24
C ASP A 131 16.63 -8.67 -8.86
N ARG A 132 17.80 -8.01 -8.73
CA ARG A 132 18.31 -7.52 -7.44
C ARG A 132 18.85 -6.11 -7.53
N THR A 133 18.48 -5.28 -6.57
CA THR A 133 18.90 -3.88 -6.49
C THR A 133 19.52 -3.57 -5.12
N LYS A 134 20.67 -2.90 -5.15
CA LYS A 134 21.29 -2.27 -3.99
C LYS A 134 20.80 -0.83 -3.86
N ILE A 135 20.42 -0.45 -2.66
CA ILE A 135 19.99 0.90 -2.31
C ILE A 135 20.97 1.45 -1.29
N GLN A 136 21.50 2.64 -1.56
CA GLN A 136 22.45 3.33 -0.71
C GLN A 136 21.87 4.68 -0.30
N TRP A 137 21.66 4.89 1.00
CA TRP A 137 21.25 6.16 1.58
C TRP A 137 22.48 6.84 2.14
N LYS A 138 22.74 8.07 1.71
CA LYS A 138 23.71 8.96 2.32
C LYS A 138 22.94 10.08 3.02
N ILE A 139 23.02 10.12 4.33
CA ILE A 139 22.30 11.07 5.18
C ILE A 139 23.29 12.12 5.66
N HIS A 140 22.90 13.38 5.58
CA HIS A 140 23.61 14.51 6.18
C HIS A 140 22.65 15.29 7.07
N THR A 141 22.91 15.29 8.38
CA THR A 141 22.05 15.95 9.37
C THR A 141 22.37 17.45 9.49
N PRO A 142 21.37 18.29 9.81
CA PRO A 142 21.60 19.72 9.95
C PRO A 142 22.46 20.05 11.17
N LYS A 143 23.15 21.19 11.10
CA LYS A 143 23.97 21.70 12.21
C LYS A 143 23.14 21.86 13.49
N GLN A 144 23.63 21.32 14.59
CA GLN A 144 23.00 21.40 15.91
C GLN A 144 23.70 22.40 16.83
N SER A 145 22.89 23.10 17.64
CA SER A 145 23.39 23.91 18.75
C SER A 145 24.05 23.01 19.81
N VAL A 146 24.98 23.55 20.59
CA VAL A 146 25.78 22.80 21.58
C VAL A 146 24.90 21.96 22.52
N MET A 147 23.77 22.50 22.98
CA MET A 147 22.84 21.78 23.88
C MET A 147 22.17 20.56 23.20
N ASN A 148 21.92 20.65 21.89
CA ASN A 148 21.21 19.62 21.13
C ASN A 148 22.13 18.55 20.53
N ARG A 149 23.47 18.69 20.67
CA ARG A 149 24.42 17.70 20.13
C ARG A 149 24.33 16.34 20.83
N VAL A 150 23.90 16.28 22.09
CA VAL A 150 23.78 15.02 22.84
C VAL A 150 22.71 14.10 22.26
N SER A 151 21.56 14.65 21.83
CA SER A 151 20.46 13.86 21.24
C SER A 151 20.83 13.29 19.86
N HIS A 152 21.81 13.90 19.19
CA HIS A 152 22.34 13.47 17.90
C HIS A 152 23.38 12.35 17.99
N LEU A 153 23.78 11.92 19.20
CA LEU A 153 24.74 10.82 19.36
C LEU A 153 24.21 9.52 18.73
N TRP A 154 22.93 9.24 18.93
CA TRP A 154 22.27 7.99 18.52
C TRP A 154 21.48 8.13 17.21
N SER A 155 21.69 9.21 16.46
CA SER A 155 20.91 9.47 15.25
C SER A 155 21.16 8.40 14.18
N GLU A 156 22.41 7.97 13.99
CA GLU A 156 22.76 6.96 12.97
C GLU A 156 22.08 5.62 13.24
N ASP A 157 22.17 5.11 14.47
CA ASP A 157 21.51 3.86 14.87
C ASP A 157 20.00 3.92 14.67
N LYS A 158 19.39 5.06 15.04
CA LYS A 158 17.96 5.28 14.83
C LYS A 158 17.59 5.30 13.35
N PHE A 159 18.35 6.00 12.51
CA PHE A 159 18.13 6.01 11.06
C PHE A 159 18.31 4.61 10.45
N ALA A 160 19.29 3.84 10.91
CA ALA A 160 19.52 2.47 10.48
C ALA A 160 18.33 1.56 10.84
N GLU A 161 17.86 1.65 12.08
CA GLU A 161 16.69 0.89 12.56
C GLU A 161 15.41 1.27 11.79
N ASP A 162 15.17 2.56 11.57
CA ASP A 162 14.02 3.05 10.82
C ASP A 162 14.08 2.60 9.34
N ILE A 163 15.26 2.62 8.71
CA ILE A 163 15.45 2.09 7.36
C ILE A 163 15.22 0.58 7.33
N ASP A 164 15.70 -0.18 8.33
CA ASP A 164 15.47 -1.62 8.41
C ASP A 164 13.98 -1.98 8.47
N LYS A 165 13.24 -1.30 9.35
CA LYS A 165 11.78 -1.46 9.44
C LYS A 165 11.09 -1.06 8.13
N SER A 166 11.52 0.03 7.51
CA SER A 166 10.98 0.50 6.23
C SER A 166 11.21 -0.51 5.11
N MET A 167 12.41 -1.11 5.04
CA MET A 167 12.75 -2.10 4.02
C MET A 167 11.98 -3.41 4.21
N ALA A 168 11.70 -3.81 5.46
CA ALA A 168 10.82 -4.93 5.74
C ALA A 168 9.38 -4.68 5.24
N SER A 169 8.82 -3.50 5.52
CA SER A 169 7.49 -3.10 5.03
C SER A 169 7.45 -3.05 3.50
N LEU A 170 8.47 -2.47 2.85
CA LEU A 170 8.57 -2.43 1.40
C LEU A 170 8.62 -3.84 0.80
N LYS A 171 9.39 -4.75 1.38
CA LYS A 171 9.46 -6.15 0.93
C LYS A 171 8.09 -6.83 0.97
N ASN A 172 7.32 -6.63 2.05
CA ASN A 172 5.97 -7.20 2.18
C ASN A 172 5.02 -6.64 1.12
N LEU A 173 5.00 -5.31 0.96
CA LEU A 173 4.20 -4.63 -0.06
C LEU A 173 4.50 -5.17 -1.48
N MET A 174 5.79 -5.36 -1.78
CA MET A 174 6.24 -5.83 -3.09
C MET A 174 5.95 -7.33 -3.30
N SER A 175 6.03 -8.18 -2.27
CA SER A 175 5.67 -9.61 -2.38
C SER A 175 4.23 -9.78 -2.82
N ASN A 176 3.32 -9.09 -2.13
CA ASN A 176 1.88 -9.17 -2.41
C ASN A 176 1.55 -8.69 -3.83
N LYS A 177 2.20 -7.61 -4.30
CA LYS A 177 2.03 -7.10 -5.67
C LYS A 177 2.59 -8.05 -6.73
N VAL A 178 3.74 -8.68 -6.48
CA VAL A 178 4.36 -9.60 -7.44
C VAL A 178 3.59 -10.91 -7.53
N GLU A 179 3.10 -11.45 -6.42
CA GLU A 179 2.22 -12.62 -6.42
C GLU A 179 0.96 -12.37 -7.24
N ARG A 180 0.39 -11.17 -7.10
CA ARG A 180 -0.74 -10.70 -7.91
C ARG A 180 -0.39 -10.65 -9.40
N ASP A 181 0.69 -9.97 -9.78
CA ASP A 181 1.12 -9.84 -11.18
C ASP A 181 1.44 -11.21 -11.83
N GLN A 182 2.15 -12.09 -11.12
CA GLN A 182 2.48 -13.44 -11.61
C GLN A 182 1.22 -14.27 -11.82
N PHE A 183 0.28 -14.23 -10.87
CA PHE A 183 -1.03 -14.87 -11.02
C PHE A 183 -1.73 -14.42 -12.31
N LEU A 184 -1.72 -13.12 -12.64
CA LEU A 184 -2.33 -12.59 -13.87
C LEU A 184 -1.68 -13.12 -15.14
N THR A 185 -0.34 -13.24 -15.16
CA THR A 185 0.41 -13.70 -16.34
C THR A 185 0.29 -15.20 -16.62
N GLY A 186 -0.02 -16.01 -15.59
CA GLY A 186 -0.17 -17.46 -15.70
C GLY A 186 -1.56 -17.95 -16.15
N ILE A 187 -2.50 -17.03 -16.40
CA ILE A 187 -3.90 -17.37 -16.69
C ILE A 187 -4.03 -18.01 -18.08
N LYS A 188 -4.61 -19.22 -18.11
CA LYS A 188 -5.11 -19.84 -19.35
C LYS A 188 -6.57 -19.44 -19.55
N TYR A 189 -6.84 -18.74 -20.64
CA TYR A 189 -8.18 -18.36 -21.05
C TYR A 189 -8.87 -19.57 -21.73
N ASP A 190 -10.20 -19.59 -21.71
CA ASP A 190 -11.05 -20.53 -22.45
C ASP A 190 -11.07 -22.01 -22.01
N SER A 191 -10.51 -22.34 -20.84
CA SER A 191 -10.66 -23.66 -20.23
C SER A 191 -11.46 -23.60 -18.92
N ILE A 192 -12.50 -24.45 -18.81
CA ILE A 192 -13.19 -24.66 -17.54
C ILE A 192 -12.31 -25.50 -16.63
N VAL A 193 -12.07 -25.00 -15.42
CA VAL A 193 -11.32 -25.66 -14.36
C VAL A 193 -12.30 -26.06 -13.25
N VAL A 194 -12.09 -27.25 -12.69
CA VAL A 194 -12.80 -27.71 -11.49
C VAL A 194 -11.88 -27.51 -10.30
N GLU A 195 -12.31 -26.73 -9.32
CA GLU A 195 -11.50 -26.41 -8.14
C GLU A 195 -12.36 -26.46 -6.86
N GLN A 196 -11.68 -26.56 -5.72
CA GLN A 196 -12.31 -26.37 -4.41
C GLN A 196 -12.13 -24.92 -4.01
N HIS A 197 -13.24 -24.21 -3.87
CA HIS A 197 -13.22 -22.84 -3.38
C HIS A 197 -13.21 -22.85 -1.85
N GLU A 198 -12.30 -22.10 -1.25
CA GLU A 198 -12.20 -21.97 0.20
C GLU A 198 -13.26 -21.01 0.76
N THR A 199 -13.38 -20.98 2.09
CA THR A 199 -14.27 -20.03 2.75
C THR A 199 -13.75 -18.61 2.54
N GLN A 200 -14.62 -17.68 2.18
CA GLN A 200 -14.27 -16.25 2.07
C GLN A 200 -15.27 -15.39 2.84
N LEU A 201 -14.78 -14.34 3.49
CA LEU A 201 -15.61 -13.31 4.11
C LEU A 201 -15.51 -12.04 3.27
N LEU A 202 -16.60 -11.68 2.60
CA LEU A 202 -16.68 -10.44 1.83
C LEU A 202 -17.31 -9.33 2.68
N VAL A 203 -16.77 -8.12 2.57
CA VAL A 203 -17.46 -6.88 2.97
C VAL A 203 -17.90 -6.14 1.71
N GLY A 204 -19.15 -5.70 1.66
CA GLY A 204 -19.69 -5.12 0.45
C GLY A 204 -21.10 -4.59 0.59
N ILE A 205 -21.73 -4.32 -0.55
CA ILE A 205 -23.07 -3.72 -0.63
C ILE A 205 -23.97 -4.54 -1.56
N ASN A 206 -25.25 -4.58 -1.24
CA ASN A 206 -26.29 -5.11 -2.13
C ASN A 206 -26.83 -3.97 -2.99
N VAL A 207 -26.97 -4.22 -4.29
CA VAL A 207 -27.35 -3.21 -5.26
C VAL A 207 -28.40 -3.79 -6.22
N SER A 208 -29.40 -2.99 -6.57
CA SER A 208 -30.23 -3.21 -7.76
C SER A 208 -29.89 -2.16 -8.81
N ALA A 209 -29.70 -2.59 -10.05
CA ALA A 209 -29.29 -1.73 -11.15
C ALA A 209 -30.03 -2.07 -12.44
N SER A 210 -30.26 -1.08 -13.30
CA SER A 210 -30.85 -1.31 -14.62
C SER A 210 -29.92 -2.14 -15.50
N ASN A 211 -30.45 -3.21 -16.09
CA ASN A 211 -29.74 -4.10 -17.00
C ASN A 211 -29.75 -3.62 -18.46
N ARG A 212 -29.88 -2.30 -18.68
CA ARG A 212 -29.98 -1.70 -20.02
C ARG A 212 -28.62 -1.17 -20.46
N LYS A 213 -28.12 -1.66 -21.61
CA LYS A 213 -26.87 -1.19 -22.23
C LYS A 213 -25.71 -1.16 -21.21
N ASP A 214 -24.95 -0.07 -21.22
CA ASP A 214 -23.82 0.24 -20.35
C ASP A 214 -24.20 0.62 -18.91
N ALA A 215 -25.50 0.79 -18.60
CA ALA A 215 -25.94 1.26 -17.29
C ALA A 215 -25.54 0.30 -16.15
N LEU A 216 -25.64 -1.01 -16.38
CA LEU A 216 -25.25 -2.02 -15.39
C LEU A 216 -23.75 -1.92 -15.09
N TYR A 217 -22.92 -1.86 -16.12
CA TYR A 217 -21.46 -1.84 -15.92
C TYR A 217 -21.00 -0.53 -15.27
N LYS A 218 -21.55 0.61 -15.67
CA LYS A 218 -21.30 1.90 -14.99
C LYS A 218 -21.69 1.86 -13.52
N ASN A 219 -22.83 1.25 -13.21
CA ASN A 219 -23.28 1.07 -11.83
C ASN A 219 -22.33 0.16 -11.04
N ILE A 220 -21.82 -0.90 -11.65
CA ILE A 220 -20.80 -1.78 -11.05
C ILE A 220 -19.51 -1.03 -10.77
N VAL A 221 -19.00 -0.23 -11.72
CA VAL A 221 -17.79 0.60 -11.54
C VAL A 221 -17.98 1.58 -10.38
N LEU A 222 -19.13 2.26 -10.34
CA LEU A 222 -19.45 3.20 -9.27
C LEU A 222 -19.50 2.53 -7.90
N ASN A 223 -20.16 1.38 -7.80
CA ASN A 223 -20.33 0.66 -6.53
C ASN A 223 -19.06 -0.09 -6.10
N HIS A 224 -18.25 -0.55 -7.06
CA HIS A 224 -16.87 -0.99 -6.81
C HIS A 224 -16.07 0.11 -6.13
N ASN A 225 -16.09 1.33 -6.68
CA ASN A 225 -15.32 2.45 -6.12
C ASN A 225 -15.81 2.84 -4.72
N LYS A 226 -17.11 2.75 -4.45
CA LYS A 226 -17.64 2.94 -3.09
C LYS A 226 -17.09 1.92 -2.10
N VAL A 227 -17.13 0.62 -2.45
CA VAL A 227 -16.59 -0.45 -1.59
C VAL A 227 -15.08 -0.30 -1.41
N TYR A 228 -14.36 0.01 -2.49
CA TYR A 228 -12.93 0.26 -2.45
C TYR A 228 -12.58 1.41 -1.50
N ASN A 229 -13.26 2.55 -1.63
CA ASN A 229 -13.03 3.72 -0.79
C ASN A 229 -13.36 3.43 0.68
N PHE A 230 -14.45 2.72 0.96
CA PHE A 230 -14.78 2.32 2.32
C PHE A 230 -13.66 1.47 2.95
N ILE A 231 -13.12 0.49 2.21
CA ILE A 231 -12.06 -0.37 2.72
C ILE A 231 -10.74 0.39 2.90
N THR A 232 -10.37 1.23 1.95
CA THR A 232 -9.08 1.93 1.98
C THR A 232 -9.08 3.15 2.88
N THR A 233 -10.19 3.88 2.95
CA THR A 233 -10.30 5.14 3.69
C THR A 233 -10.89 4.93 5.07
N ASP A 234 -12.04 4.25 5.18
CA ASP A 234 -12.75 4.14 6.46
C ASP A 234 -12.21 2.99 7.32
N LEU A 235 -11.78 1.90 6.67
CA LEU A 235 -11.20 0.74 7.35
C LEU A 235 -9.67 0.76 7.42
N ASP A 236 -9.03 1.75 6.79
CA ASP A 236 -7.58 1.95 6.75
C ASP A 236 -6.84 0.65 6.39
N ARG A 237 -7.19 0.10 5.21
CA ARG A 237 -6.58 -1.10 4.64
C ARG A 237 -5.89 -0.78 3.34
N ASN A 238 -4.66 -1.26 3.21
CA ASN A 238 -3.91 -1.19 1.98
C ASN A 238 -4.41 -2.23 0.96
N GLU A 239 -4.15 -1.99 -0.33
CA GLU A 239 -4.59 -2.88 -1.44
C GLU A 239 -4.07 -4.31 -1.36
N ASP A 240 -3.04 -4.55 -0.56
CA ASP A 240 -2.46 -5.86 -0.31
C ASP A 240 -3.04 -6.56 0.93
N GLU A 241 -3.85 -5.87 1.73
CA GLU A 241 -4.52 -6.42 2.91
C GLU A 241 -5.92 -7.00 2.61
N PHE A 242 -6.43 -6.79 1.39
CA PHE A 242 -7.69 -7.34 0.92
C PHE A 242 -7.54 -7.91 -0.49
N GLY A 243 -8.38 -8.90 -0.83
CA GLY A 243 -8.29 -9.56 -2.13
C GLY A 243 -9.10 -8.87 -3.23
N PHE A 244 -9.26 -9.56 -4.35
CA PHE A 244 -9.95 -9.03 -5.52
C PHE A 244 -11.44 -8.76 -5.29
N PRO A 245 -12.02 -7.72 -5.92
CA PRO A 245 -13.46 -7.49 -5.88
C PRO A 245 -14.23 -8.68 -6.43
N VAL A 246 -15.28 -9.08 -5.72
CA VAL A 246 -16.19 -10.17 -6.09
C VAL A 246 -17.59 -9.61 -6.23
N LEU A 247 -18.17 -9.77 -7.43
CA LEU A 247 -19.58 -9.55 -7.67
C LEU A 247 -20.32 -10.89 -7.66
N ILE A 248 -21.39 -10.98 -6.89
CA ILE A 248 -22.24 -12.17 -6.77
C ILE A 248 -23.63 -11.83 -7.27
N THR A 249 -24.16 -12.63 -8.17
CA THR A 249 -25.49 -12.45 -8.74
C THR A 249 -26.07 -13.78 -9.19
N ASP A 250 -27.39 -13.88 -9.19
CA ASP A 250 -28.06 -14.98 -9.89
C ASP A 250 -27.80 -14.82 -11.40
N PRO A 251 -27.36 -15.88 -12.11
CA PRO A 251 -27.20 -15.83 -13.56
C PRO A 251 -28.51 -15.54 -14.33
N ASP A 252 -29.68 -15.92 -13.80
CA ASP A 252 -30.97 -15.68 -14.47
C ASP A 252 -31.38 -14.20 -14.43
N ASN A 253 -30.96 -13.44 -13.40
CA ASN A 253 -31.23 -12.00 -13.29
C ASN A 253 -30.73 -11.20 -14.50
N PHE A 254 -29.73 -11.70 -15.25
CA PHE A 254 -29.22 -11.02 -16.45
C PHE A 254 -30.20 -10.96 -17.62
N ARG A 255 -31.36 -11.60 -17.50
CA ARG A 255 -32.48 -11.52 -18.46
C ARG A 255 -33.50 -10.46 -18.07
N ASP A 256 -33.50 -10.03 -16.82
CA ASP A 256 -34.45 -9.06 -16.29
C ASP A 256 -34.07 -7.63 -16.64
N LYS A 257 -35.04 -6.71 -16.53
CA LYS A 257 -34.79 -5.26 -16.75
C LYS A 257 -33.94 -4.64 -15.65
N GLU A 258 -33.92 -5.27 -14.48
CA GLU A 258 -33.13 -4.90 -13.31
C GLU A 258 -32.37 -6.12 -12.82
N VAL A 259 -31.11 -5.92 -12.43
CA VAL A 259 -30.24 -6.96 -11.90
C VAL A 259 -29.91 -6.60 -10.46
N SER A 260 -30.26 -7.51 -9.54
CA SER A 260 -29.82 -7.47 -8.16
C SER A 260 -28.50 -8.23 -8.01
N TYR A 261 -27.50 -7.58 -7.43
CA TYR A 261 -26.19 -8.16 -7.19
C TYR A 261 -25.60 -7.69 -5.86
N PHE A 262 -24.69 -8.49 -5.30
CA PHE A 262 -23.80 -8.07 -4.22
C PHE A 262 -22.42 -7.79 -4.80
N ILE A 263 -21.78 -6.70 -4.41
CA ILE A 263 -20.36 -6.46 -4.73
C ILE A 263 -19.60 -6.21 -3.44
N GLY A 264 -18.50 -6.93 -3.25
CA GLY A 264 -17.68 -6.83 -2.06
C GLY A 264 -16.22 -7.18 -2.32
N MET A 265 -15.38 -6.99 -1.31
CA MET A 265 -13.99 -7.44 -1.32
C MET A 265 -13.73 -8.36 -0.12
N PRO A 266 -12.88 -9.38 -0.28
CA PRO A 266 -12.57 -10.32 0.77
C PRO A 266 -11.66 -9.69 1.82
N LEU A 267 -12.00 -9.92 3.09
CA LEU A 267 -11.22 -9.55 4.26
C LEU A 267 -10.77 -10.81 5.01
N SER A 268 -9.60 -10.73 5.65
CA SER A 268 -9.06 -11.82 6.48
C SER A 268 -9.87 -12.08 7.76
N ARG A 269 -10.59 -11.07 8.27
CA ARG A 269 -11.41 -11.17 9.48
C ARG A 269 -12.56 -10.16 9.49
N LYS A 270 -13.60 -10.47 10.25
CA LYS A 270 -14.71 -9.55 10.51
C LYS A 270 -14.23 -8.38 11.36
N ILE A 271 -14.70 -7.19 11.04
CA ILE A 271 -14.44 -5.97 11.81
C ILE A 271 -15.77 -5.28 12.11
N THR A 272 -15.76 -4.37 13.08
CA THR A 272 -16.97 -3.62 13.41
C THR A 272 -17.22 -2.56 12.34
N ILE A 273 -18.39 -2.60 11.72
CA ILE A 273 -18.85 -1.63 10.74
C ILE A 273 -19.98 -0.82 11.37
N SER A 274 -19.86 0.51 11.34
CA SER A 274 -20.90 1.42 11.80
C SER A 274 -21.87 1.88 10.69
N ASP A 275 -21.46 1.77 9.42
CA ASP A 275 -22.29 2.15 8.27
C ASP A 275 -23.21 0.99 7.85
N ASN A 276 -24.52 1.22 7.96
CA ASN A 276 -25.56 0.26 7.63
C ASN A 276 -25.65 -0.10 6.13
N ASN A 277 -25.00 0.66 5.24
CA ASN A 277 -24.96 0.34 3.82
C ASN A 277 -24.07 -0.87 3.52
N PHE A 278 -23.10 -1.15 4.39
CA PHE A 278 -22.15 -2.25 4.22
C PHE A 278 -22.58 -3.47 5.02
N SER A 279 -22.48 -4.63 4.38
CA SER A 279 -22.81 -5.91 4.98
C SER A 279 -21.73 -6.94 4.69
N TYR A 280 -21.68 -7.96 5.56
CA TYR A 280 -20.81 -9.10 5.38
C TYR A 280 -21.54 -10.20 4.64
N ARG A 281 -20.87 -10.82 3.66
CA ARG A 281 -21.34 -12.03 3.00
C ARG A 281 -20.27 -13.11 3.11
N GLN A 282 -20.61 -14.21 3.77
CA GLN A 282 -19.73 -15.37 3.87
C GLN A 282 -19.99 -16.31 2.69
N ILE A 283 -18.94 -16.62 1.94
CA ILE A 283 -18.95 -17.65 0.90
C ILE A 283 -18.49 -18.96 1.55
N PRO A 284 -19.35 -19.99 1.62
CA PRO A 284 -18.96 -21.29 2.15
C PRO A 284 -18.01 -22.01 1.18
N PRO A 285 -17.23 -22.98 1.68
CA PRO A 285 -16.40 -23.79 0.80
C PRO A 285 -17.29 -24.67 -0.08
N SER A 286 -16.95 -24.76 -1.36
CA SER A 286 -17.72 -25.54 -2.33
C SER A 286 -16.86 -25.97 -3.50
N GLN A 287 -17.25 -27.07 -4.14
CA GLN A 287 -16.73 -27.38 -5.47
C GLN A 287 -17.26 -26.33 -6.46
N VAL A 288 -16.38 -25.80 -7.29
CA VAL A 288 -16.76 -24.78 -8.27
C VAL A 288 -16.22 -25.11 -9.64
N TYR A 289 -16.93 -24.67 -10.67
CA TYR A 289 -16.42 -24.56 -12.02
C TYR A 289 -15.99 -23.14 -12.26
N SER A 290 -14.77 -22.93 -12.73
CA SER A 290 -14.26 -21.60 -13.02
C SER A 290 -13.63 -21.49 -14.40
N LEU A 291 -13.63 -20.28 -14.91
CA LEU A 291 -13.03 -19.93 -16.19
C LEU A 291 -12.58 -18.47 -16.14
N TYR A 292 -11.42 -18.21 -16.74
CA TYR A 292 -10.91 -16.86 -16.89
C TYR A 292 -11.42 -16.23 -18.18
N TYR A 293 -11.87 -14.97 -18.08
CA TYR A 293 -12.45 -14.20 -19.15
C TYR A 293 -11.74 -12.85 -19.29
N LYS A 294 -11.44 -12.48 -20.54
CA LYS A 294 -10.96 -11.15 -20.92
C LYS A 294 -11.75 -10.61 -22.11
N GLY A 295 -12.27 -9.39 -21.99
CA GLY A 295 -13.02 -8.73 -23.05
C GLY A 295 -14.06 -7.76 -22.50
N SER A 296 -15.02 -7.33 -23.32
CA SER A 296 -16.07 -6.41 -22.86
C SER A 296 -16.98 -7.05 -21.81
N TYR A 297 -17.43 -6.27 -20.83
CA TYR A 297 -18.27 -6.78 -19.75
C TYR A 297 -19.48 -7.56 -20.27
N ASP A 298 -20.21 -7.03 -21.26
CA ASP A 298 -21.42 -7.67 -21.80
C ASP A 298 -21.19 -9.04 -22.44
N ASN A 299 -20.02 -9.26 -23.03
CA ASN A 299 -19.70 -10.51 -23.73
C ASN A 299 -19.41 -11.68 -22.79
N ARG A 300 -19.17 -11.41 -21.48
CA ARG A 300 -18.97 -12.45 -20.45
C ARG A 300 -20.13 -13.44 -20.35
N LYS A 301 -21.35 -13.05 -20.75
CA LYS A 301 -22.56 -13.90 -20.66
C LYS A 301 -22.35 -15.24 -21.36
N LYS A 302 -21.62 -15.27 -22.49
CA LYS A 302 -21.27 -16.51 -23.21
C LYS A 302 -20.44 -17.46 -22.35
N SER A 303 -19.49 -16.93 -21.60
CA SER A 303 -18.63 -17.69 -20.69
C SER A 303 -19.41 -18.20 -19.47
N ILE A 304 -20.36 -17.41 -18.96
CA ILE A 304 -21.30 -17.85 -17.90
C ILE A 304 -22.17 -19.00 -18.44
N ASP A 305 -22.72 -18.88 -19.64
CA ASP A 305 -23.52 -19.94 -20.28
C ASP A 305 -22.72 -21.24 -20.45
N GLN A 306 -21.42 -21.18 -20.77
CA GLN A 306 -20.54 -22.35 -20.83
C GLN A 306 -20.42 -23.07 -19.49
N LEU A 307 -20.23 -22.32 -18.38
CA LEU A 307 -20.18 -22.89 -17.03
C LEU A 307 -21.50 -23.57 -16.66
N LEU A 308 -22.64 -22.92 -16.95
CA LEU A 308 -23.97 -23.46 -16.68
C LEU A 308 -24.26 -24.72 -17.52
N GLN A 309 -23.87 -24.73 -18.80
CA GLN A 309 -24.00 -25.90 -19.66
C GLN A 309 -23.17 -27.08 -19.15
N LYS A 310 -21.94 -26.82 -18.65
CA LYS A 310 -21.11 -27.85 -18.05
C LYS A 310 -21.75 -28.44 -16.80
N ALA A 311 -22.28 -27.60 -15.90
CA ALA A 311 -22.99 -28.05 -14.70
C ALA A 311 -24.19 -28.94 -15.05
N ARG A 312 -25.01 -28.53 -16.02
CA ARG A 312 -26.16 -29.32 -16.50
C ARG A 312 -25.73 -30.67 -17.09
N LYS A 313 -24.68 -30.68 -17.92
CA LYS A 313 -24.13 -31.91 -18.51
C LYS A 313 -23.64 -32.89 -17.44
N ASP A 314 -23.09 -32.37 -16.35
CA ASP A 314 -22.61 -33.16 -15.21
C ASP A 314 -23.71 -33.44 -14.17
N THR A 315 -24.97 -33.11 -14.48
CA THR A 315 -26.14 -33.29 -13.60
C THR A 315 -26.02 -32.57 -12.24
N LEU A 316 -25.32 -31.44 -12.20
CA LEU A 316 -25.15 -30.61 -11.02
C LEU A 316 -26.04 -29.37 -11.07
N ILE A 317 -26.42 -28.88 -9.89
CA ILE A 317 -27.14 -27.62 -9.71
C ILE A 317 -26.12 -26.50 -9.50
N GLY A 318 -26.18 -25.46 -10.34
CA GLY A 318 -25.39 -24.24 -10.17
C GLY A 318 -26.03 -23.28 -9.16
N GLY A 319 -25.20 -22.59 -8.39
CA GLY A 319 -25.62 -21.47 -7.52
C GLY A 319 -25.47 -20.10 -8.20
N ASP A 320 -25.41 -19.04 -7.39
CA ASP A 320 -25.08 -17.69 -7.83
C ASP A 320 -23.70 -17.67 -8.53
N ILE A 321 -23.57 -16.88 -9.60
CA ILE A 321 -22.28 -16.69 -10.26
C ILE A 321 -21.43 -15.68 -9.49
N TYR A 322 -20.16 -16.03 -9.26
CA TYR A 322 -19.17 -15.09 -8.72
C TYR A 322 -18.30 -14.58 -9.87
N GLN A 323 -18.19 -13.26 -9.97
CA GLN A 323 -17.33 -12.56 -10.92
C GLN A 323 -16.23 -11.86 -10.13
N VAL A 324 -15.05 -12.48 -10.13
CA VAL A 324 -13.86 -11.94 -9.45
C VAL A 324 -13.12 -11.05 -10.43
N PHE A 325 -13.10 -9.74 -10.18
CA PHE A 325 -12.41 -8.75 -10.99
C PHE A 325 -10.91 -8.77 -10.66
N LEU A 326 -10.11 -9.28 -11.58
CA LEU A 326 -8.66 -9.40 -11.38
C LEU A 326 -7.94 -8.06 -11.56
N GLU A 327 -8.56 -7.15 -12.31
CA GLU A 327 -8.24 -5.73 -12.38
C GLU A 327 -9.46 -4.92 -11.97
N ALA A 328 -9.24 -3.73 -11.39
CA ALA A 328 -10.34 -2.85 -11.02
C ALA A 328 -11.22 -2.54 -12.26
N PRO A 329 -12.55 -2.70 -12.18
CA PRO A 329 -13.43 -2.39 -13.30
C PRO A 329 -13.37 -0.89 -13.62
N GLN A 330 -13.22 -0.55 -14.91
CA GLN A 330 -13.11 0.82 -15.39
C GLN A 330 -13.99 1.02 -16.62
N GLU A 331 -14.66 2.17 -16.71
CA GLU A 331 -15.47 2.50 -17.87
C GLU A 331 -14.63 2.52 -19.16
N GLY A 332 -15.19 1.94 -20.23
CA GLY A 332 -14.55 1.94 -21.56
C GLY A 332 -13.35 1.00 -21.71
N LYS A 333 -13.02 0.19 -20.70
CA LYS A 333 -11.96 -0.84 -20.79
C LYS A 333 -12.54 -2.25 -20.76
N ASP A 334 -11.80 -3.17 -21.36
CA ASP A 334 -12.07 -4.60 -21.19
C ASP A 334 -11.90 -5.00 -19.73
N VAL A 335 -12.72 -5.96 -19.30
CA VAL A 335 -12.58 -6.57 -17.98
C VAL A 335 -11.69 -7.79 -18.07
N LEU A 336 -10.88 -7.97 -17.03
CA LEU A 336 -10.18 -9.21 -16.74
C LEU A 336 -10.77 -9.82 -15.48
N MET A 337 -11.38 -11.01 -15.59
CA MET A 337 -12.10 -11.62 -14.48
C MET A 337 -12.00 -13.15 -14.46
N LYS A 338 -12.11 -13.70 -13.26
CA LYS A 338 -12.40 -15.12 -13.04
C LYS A 338 -13.89 -15.28 -12.78
N LEU A 339 -14.56 -16.02 -13.65
CA LEU A 339 -15.96 -16.41 -13.49
C LEU A 339 -16.00 -17.73 -12.73
N ILE A 340 -16.81 -17.82 -11.69
CA ILE A 340 -16.89 -18.98 -10.80
C ILE A 340 -18.35 -19.34 -10.60
N LEU A 341 -18.70 -20.60 -10.87
CA LEU A 341 -20.00 -21.18 -10.62
C LEU A 341 -19.87 -22.25 -9.53
N PRO A 342 -20.36 -21.99 -8.30
CA PRO A 342 -20.52 -23.02 -7.29
C PRO A 342 -21.48 -24.10 -7.77
N VAL A 343 -21.09 -25.36 -7.59
CA VAL A 343 -21.90 -26.52 -8.00
C VAL A 343 -22.15 -27.45 -6.82
N ARG A 344 -23.35 -28.02 -6.80
CA ARG A 344 -23.75 -29.03 -5.81
C ARG A 344 -24.54 -30.14 -6.50
N ARG A 345 -24.52 -31.33 -5.88
CA ARG A 345 -25.38 -32.44 -6.29
C ARG A 345 -26.83 -32.21 -5.88
#